data_AF-A0AAD6KT60-F1
#
_entry.id   AF-A0AAD6KT60-F1
#
_cell.length_a   1.000
_cell.length_b   1.000
_cell.length_c   1.000
_cell.angle_alpha   90.00
_cell.angle_beta   90.00
_cell.angle_gamma   90.00
#
_symmetry.space_group_name_H-M   'P 1'
#
loop_
_entity.id
_entity.type
_entity.pdbx_description
1 polymer ?
#
loop_
_entity_poly.entity_id
_entity_poly.type
_entity_poly.pdbx_seq_one_letter_code
_entity_poly.pdbx_strand_id
1 'polypeptide(L)' 'MVPIHDCISSLVYSMRTENVVSVMCNGKWIMKDKKILNVNEGEVLLAAKEASSKILKRAGISIPSRMNVL' A
#
# COMPACT_ATOMS: atom_id res chain seq x y z
N MET A 1 6.17 6.31 16.50
CA MET A 1 7.60 6.10 16.76
C MET A 1 7.95 6.92 17.99
N VAL A 2 8.52 6.31 19.03
CA VAL A 2 9.01 7.00 20.22
C VAL A 2 10.24 6.25 20.74
N PRO A 3 11.22 6.94 21.33
CA PRO A 3 11.36 8.40 21.45
C PRO A 3 11.73 9.11 20.13
N ILE A 4 11.47 10.41 20.04
CA ILE A 4 11.91 11.27 18.93
C ILE A 4 13.06 12.13 19.46
N HIS A 5 14.29 11.78 19.09
CA HIS A 5 15.48 12.54 19.48
C HIS A 5 15.76 13.69 18.50
N ASP A 6 15.64 13.40 17.19
CA ASP A 6 15.80 14.36 16.10
C ASP A 6 14.72 14.07 15.04
N CYS A 7 14.00 15.08 14.58
CA CYS A 7 12.84 14.89 13.71
C CYS A 7 13.23 14.49 12.28
N ILE A 8 14.37 14.96 11.75
CA ILE A 8 14.84 14.61 10.40
C ILE A 8 15.34 13.19 10.39
N SER A 9 16.18 12.83 11.36
CA SER A 9 16.70 11.47 11.53
C SER A 9 15.56 10.49 11.75
N SER A 10 14.56 10.84 12.57
CA SER A 10 13.37 10.01 12.77
C SER A 10 12.57 9.83 11.48
N LEU A 11 12.41 10.90 10.68
CA LEU A 11 11.73 10.85 9.39
C LEU A 11 12.46 9.98 8.37
N VAL A 12 13.78 10.10 8.28
CA VAL A 12 14.61 9.41 7.28
C VAL A 12 14.87 7.95 7.64
N TYR A 13 15.19 7.66 8.90
CA TYR A 13 15.67 6.33 9.29
C TYR A 13 14.64 5.46 10.01
N SER A 14 13.60 6.06 10.59
CA SER A 14 12.68 5.33 11.46
C SER A 14 11.27 5.26 10.90
N MET A 15 10.76 6.32 10.27
CA MET A 15 9.39 6.33 9.77
C MET A 15 9.17 5.35 8.61
N ARG A 16 7.98 4.73 8.61
CA ARG A 16 7.46 3.87 7.55
C ARG A 16 6.25 4.52 6.88
N THR A 17 5.88 4.01 5.71
CA THR A 17 4.71 4.49 4.94
C THR A 17 3.41 4.46 5.74
N GLU A 18 3.22 3.47 6.63
CA GLU A 18 2.07 3.36 7.53
C GLU A 18 1.94 4.50 8.57
N ASN A 19 3.00 5.29 8.76
CA ASN A 19 3.00 6.45 9.65
C ASN A 19 2.38 7.69 9.01
N VAL A 20 2.19 7.71 7.68
CA VAL A 20 1.50 8.82 6.99
C VAL A 20 0.00 8.77 7.30
N VAL A 21 -0.55 9.89 7.76
CA VAL A 21 -1.98 9.98 8.14
C VAL A 21 -2.82 10.61 7.04
N SER A 22 -2.31 11.67 6.38
CA SER A 22 -3.06 12.41 5.36
C SER A 22 -2.10 12.94 4.28
N VAL A 23 -2.57 13.01 3.03
CA VAL A 23 -1.84 13.51 1.87
C VAL A 23 -2.72 14.46 1.07
N MET A 24 -2.18 15.63 0.74
CA MET A 24 -2.83 16.65 -0.08
C MET A 24 -1.95 16.98 -1.29
N CYS A 25 -2.57 17.13 -2.46
CA CYS A 25 -1.90 17.64 -3.66
C CYS A 25 -2.76 18.74 -4.27
N ASN A 26 -2.15 19.90 -4.57
CA ASN A 26 -2.84 21.04 -5.17
C ASN A 26 -4.15 21.43 -4.43
N GLY A 27 -4.10 21.49 -3.10
CA GLY A 27 -5.26 21.84 -2.27
C GLY A 27 -6.33 20.75 -2.14
N LYS A 28 -6.16 19.58 -2.77
CA LYS A 28 -7.12 18.47 -2.74
C LYS A 28 -6.58 17.31 -1.91
N TRP A 29 -7.42 16.79 -1.01
CA TRP A 29 -7.09 15.59 -0.25
C TRP A 29 -7.08 14.36 -1.17
N ILE A 30 -5.96 13.63 -1.17
CA ILE A 30 -5.82 12.32 -1.82
C ILE A 30 -6.05 11.21 -0.78
N MET A 31 -5.53 11.42 0.43
CA MET A 31 -5.71 10.56 1.59
C MET A 31 -6.00 11.43 2.81
N LYS A 32 -6.97 11.04 3.64
CA LYS A 32 -7.28 11.72 4.90
C LYS A 32 -7.61 10.70 5.96
N ASP A 33 -7.03 10.86 7.15
CA ASP A 33 -7.27 9.97 8.30
C ASP A 33 -7.04 8.48 7.95
N LYS A 34 -5.96 8.22 7.21
CA LYS A 34 -5.57 6.90 6.65
C LYS A 34 -6.55 6.27 5.66
N LYS A 35 -7.49 7.04 5.10
CA LYS A 35 -8.41 6.59 4.05
C LYS A 35 -8.10 7.28 2.73
N ILE A 36 -7.90 6.49 1.68
CA ILE A 36 -7.74 7.00 0.32
C ILE A 36 -9.12 7.46 -0.19
N LEU A 37 -9.22 8.70 -0.66
CA LEU A 37 -10.51 9.31 -1.01
C LEU A 37 -10.88 9.11 -2.48
N ASN A 38 -9.89 8.86 -3.34
CA ASN A 38 -10.07 8.83 -4.79
C ASN A 38 -10.16 7.42 -5.38
N VAL A 39 -10.07 6.37 -4.56
CA VAL A 39 -9.95 4.98 -5.01
C VAL A 39 -10.77 4.07 -4.10
N ASN A 40 -11.48 3.10 -4.69
CA ASN A 40 -12.06 1.98 -3.94
C ASN A 40 -11.01 0.87 -3.79
N GLU A 41 -10.45 0.74 -2.59
CA GLU A 41 -9.38 -0.22 -2.28
C GLU A 41 -9.79 -1.68 -2.58
N GLY A 42 -11.05 -2.04 -2.33
CA GLY A 42 -11.56 -3.39 -2.55
C GLY A 42 -11.61 -3.76 -4.03
N GLU A 43 -12.09 -2.84 -4.87
CA GLU A 43 -12.13 -3.03 -6.33
C GLU A 43 -10.72 -3.14 -6.91
N VAL A 44 -9.77 -2.31 -6.45
CA VAL A 44 -8.39 -2.37 -6.91
C VAL A 44 -7.73 -3.70 -6.53
N LEU A 45 -7.96 -4.19 -5.30
CA LEU A 45 -7.44 -5.49 -4.87
C LEU A 45 -8.01 -6.65 -5.70
N LEU A 46 -9.30 -6.62 -6.02
CA LEU A 46 -9.94 -7.62 -6.88
C LEU A 46 -9.35 -7.57 -8.30
N ALA A 47 -9.27 -6.38 -8.89
CA ALA A 47 -8.69 -6.18 -10.21
C ALA A 47 -7.23 -6.66 -10.28
N ALA A 48 -6.44 -6.40 -9.22
CA ALA A 48 -5.06 -6.87 -9.13
C ALA A 48 -4.96 -8.41 -9.06
N LYS A 49 -5.85 -9.07 -8.30
CA LYS A 49 -5.92 -10.54 -8.23
C LYS A 49 -6.28 -11.15 -9.58
N GLU A 50 -7.25 -10.56 -10.29
CA GLU A 50 -7.63 -11.01 -11.63
C GLU A 50 -6.50 -10.81 -12.64
N ALA A 51 -5.84 -9.66 -12.62
CA ALA A 51 -4.71 -9.36 -13.49
C ALA A 51 -3.56 -10.35 -13.26
N SER A 52 -3.21 -10.62 -12.01
CA SER A 52 -2.21 -11.64 -11.63
C SER A 52 -2.58 -13.02 -12.20
N SER A 53 -3.83 -13.44 -12.02
CA SER A 53 -4.32 -14.73 -12.54
C SER A 53 -4.25 -14.83 -14.06
N LYS A 54 -4.56 -13.74 -14.78
CA LYS A 54 -4.45 -13.68 -16.25
C LYS A 54 -2.99 -13.77 -16.70
N ILE A 55 -2.06 -13.11 -16.02
CA ILE A 55 -0.63 -13.16 -16.32
C ILE A 55 -0.11 -14.59 -16.14
N LEU A 56 -0.46 -15.26 -15.04
CA LEU A 56 -0.04 -16.64 -14.78
C LEU A 56 -0.54 -17.61 -15.85
N LYS A 57 -1.82 -17.50 -16.23
CA LYS A 57 -2.41 -18.30 -17.31
C LYS A 57 -1.69 -18.09 -18.64
N ARG A 58 -1.36 -16.85 -18.98
CA ARG A 58 -0.63 -16.50 -20.22
C ARG A 58 0.80 -17.01 -20.22
N ALA A 59 1.45 -17.05 -19.05
CA ALA A 59 2.82 -17.53 -18.90
C ALA A 59 2.92 -19.07 -18.80
N GLY A 60 1.80 -19.77 -18.57
CA GLY A 60 1.81 -21.23 -18.35
C GLY A 60 2.49 -21.65 -17.05
N ILE A 61 2.58 -20.73 -16.07
CA ILE A 61 3.29 -20.96 -14.80
C ILE A 61 2.30 -21.39 -13.73
N SER A 62 2.57 -22.53 -13.10
CA SER A 62 1.87 -22.97 -11.89
C SER A 62 2.70 -22.62 -10.66
N ILE A 63 2.19 -21.74 -9.81
CA ILE A 63 2.83 -21.39 -8.53
C ILE A 63 2.33 -22.39 -7.47
N PRO A 64 3.21 -23.22 -6.88
CA PRO A 64 2.83 -24.06 -5.77
C PRO A 64 2.44 -23.19 -4.56
N SER A 65 1.42 -23.61 -3.81
CA SER A 65 1.06 -22.92 -2.56
C SER A 65 2.19 -23.08 -1.55
N ARG A 66 3.02 -22.04 -1.42
CA ARG A 66 4.19 -22.02 -0.53
C ARG A 66 4.01 -21.10 0.69
N MET A 67 2.96 -20.29 0.73
CA MET A 67 2.75 -19.33 1.80
C MET A 67 1.27 -19.22 2.15
N ASN A 68 0.94 -19.54 3.39
CA ASN A 68 -0.39 -19.32 3.97
C ASN A 68 -0.36 -17.92 4.59
N VAL A 69 -0.90 -16.93 3.90
CA VAL A 69 -1.05 -15.57 4.47
C VAL A 69 -2.48 -15.49 4.99
N LEU A 70 -2.62 -15.36 6.31
CA LEU A 70 -3.89 -15.12 7.03
C LEU A 70 -4.49 -13.77 6.64
#